data_AF-A0A3D8YG96-F1
#
_entry.id   AF-A0A3D8YG96-F1
#
_cell.length_a   1.000
_cell.length_b   1.000
_cell.length_c   1.000
_cell.angle_alpha   90.00
_cell.angle_beta   90.00
_cell.angle_gamma   90.00
#
_symmetry.space_group_name_H-M   'P 1'
#
loop_
_entity.id
_entity.type
_entity.pdbx_description
1 polymer ?
#
loop_
_entity_poly.entity_id
_entity_poly.type
_entity_poly.pdbx_seq_one_letter_code
_entity_poly.pdbx_strand_id
1 'polypeptide(L)'
;MYKKQELLLRSVMSLDTSYKLRKICSHGYLTTVLFKKDVGNIYDSMKSSLDDGELGSITVSGPDKDQISKDQRMIFSEIAMRHESLLREYNHLLGVVDDDGEISVSCRGHIDKLTILRDSLVKELEKMPKLDEKELVSVA
;
A
#
# COMPACT_ATOMS: atom_id res chain seq x y z
N MET A 1 1.62 1.44 -8.97
CA MET A 1 1.07 1.50 -7.61
C MET A 1 1.97 0.80 -6.57
N TYR A 2 2.15 -0.52 -6.65
CA TYR A 2 2.92 -1.31 -5.66
C TYR A 2 4.40 -0.93 -5.50
N LYS A 3 5.05 -0.44 -6.56
CA LYS A 3 6.48 -0.11 -6.58
C LYS A 3 6.86 1.02 -5.59
N LYS A 4 5.97 2.01 -5.39
CA LYS A 4 6.20 3.11 -4.43
C LYS A 4 6.02 2.62 -2.98
N GLN A 5 5.06 1.75 -2.75
CA GLN A 5 4.80 1.15 -1.44
C GLN A 5 5.91 0.19 -1.01
N GLU A 6 6.41 -0.62 -1.95
CA GLU A 6 7.59 -1.46 -1.79
C GLU A 6 8.84 -0.65 -1.39
N LEU A 7 9.07 0.50 -2.06
CA LEU A 7 10.16 1.41 -1.73
C LEU A 7 10.03 2.01 -0.32
N LEU A 8 8.84 2.47 0.06
CA LEU A 8 8.60 3.05 1.39
C LEU A 8 8.82 2.01 2.50
N LEU A 9 8.27 0.80 2.34
CA LEU A 9 8.46 -0.29 3.31
C LEU A 9 9.93 -0.69 3.42
N ARG A 10 10.67 -0.66 2.30
CA ARG A 10 12.11 -0.92 2.28
C ARG A 10 12.93 0.17 2.94
N SER A 11 12.57 1.44 2.74
CA SER A 11 13.21 2.58 3.40
C SER A 11 13.02 2.52 4.93
N VAL A 12 11.82 2.18 5.41
CA VAL A 12 11.55 2.07 6.86
C VAL A 12 12.34 0.93 7.51
N MET A 13 12.58 -0.17 6.81
CA MET A 13 13.43 -1.27 7.29
C MET A 13 14.91 -0.87 7.46
N SER A 14 15.37 0.17 6.77
CA SER A 14 16.74 0.71 6.90
C SER A 14 16.90 1.78 7.99
N LEU A 15 15.80 2.25 8.57
CA LEU A 15 15.80 3.22 9.67
C LEU A 15 15.90 2.51 11.02
N ASP A 16 16.46 3.21 12.02
CA ASP A 16 16.56 2.69 13.39
C ASP A 16 15.18 2.78 14.08
N THR A 17 14.34 1.82 13.74
CA THR A 17 12.95 1.70 14.17
C THR A 17 12.79 0.58 15.17
N SER A 18 11.74 0.66 16.01
CA SER A 18 11.46 -0.39 16.98
C SER A 18 11.28 -1.75 16.30
N TYR A 19 11.67 -2.82 16.99
CA TYR A 19 11.56 -4.19 16.48
C TYR A 19 10.14 -4.53 15.98
N LYS A 20 9.10 -4.02 16.65
CA LYS A 20 7.69 -4.24 16.26
C LYS A 20 7.36 -3.56 14.94
N LEU A 21 7.75 -2.30 14.77
CA LEU A 21 7.55 -1.53 13.54
C LEU A 21 8.32 -2.14 12.36
N ARG A 22 9.55 -2.58 12.61
CA ARG A 22 10.37 -3.29 11.63
C ARG A 22 9.69 -4.58 11.16
N LYS A 23 9.16 -5.38 12.10
CA LYS A 23 8.43 -6.61 11.80
C LYS A 23 7.16 -6.36 10.98
N ILE A 24 6.40 -5.32 11.31
CA ILE A 24 5.20 -4.92 10.56
C ILE A 24 5.59 -4.48 9.13
N CYS A 25 6.65 -3.69 8.97
CA CYS A 25 7.10 -3.23 7.66
C CYS A 25 7.66 -4.37 6.80
N SER A 26 8.39 -5.32 7.39
CA SER A 26 8.84 -6.52 6.68
C SER A 26 7.67 -7.39 6.22
N HIS A 27 6.64 -7.54 7.06
CA HIS A 27 5.44 -8.28 6.68
C HIS A 27 4.67 -7.55 5.57
N GLY A 28 4.49 -6.23 5.70
CA GLY A 28 3.86 -5.40 4.66
C GLY A 28 4.62 -5.44 3.33
N TYR A 29 5.96 -5.46 3.37
CA TYR A 29 6.80 -5.59 2.17
C TYR A 29 6.54 -6.91 1.45
N LEU A 30 6.58 -8.01 2.19
CA LEU A 30 6.34 -9.34 1.64
C LEU A 30 4.94 -9.45 1.03
N THR A 31 3.93 -8.96 1.73
CA THR A 31 2.53 -8.94 1.26
C THR A 31 2.37 -8.09 -0.01
N THR A 32 3.04 -6.94 -0.09
CA THR A 32 3.00 -6.06 -1.28
C THR A 32 3.61 -6.76 -2.50
N VAL A 33 4.72 -7.48 -2.32
CA VAL A 33 5.37 -8.24 -3.39
C VAL A 33 4.48 -9.40 -3.87
N LEU A 34 3.84 -10.12 -2.95
CA LEU A 34 2.92 -11.20 -3.27
C LEU A 34 1.68 -10.69 -4.00
N PHE A 35 1.06 -9.61 -3.52
CA PHE A 35 -0.11 -9.02 -4.19
C PHE A 35 0.21 -8.51 -5.58
N LYS A 36 1.40 -7.93 -5.78
CA LYS A 36 1.83 -7.52 -7.12
C LYS A 36 1.92 -8.72 -8.07
N LYS A 37 2.38 -9.88 -7.59
CA LYS A 37 2.41 -11.12 -8.38
C LYS A 37 1.00 -11.63 -8.66
N ASP A 38 0.13 -11.65 -7.66
CA ASP A 38 -1.23 -12.15 -7.79
C ASP A 38 -2.08 -11.27 -8.71
N VAL A 39 -1.95 -9.95 -8.63
CA VAL A 39 -2.57 -9.02 -9.60
C VAL A 39 -2.02 -9.23 -11.01
N GLY A 40 -0.72 -9.52 -11.15
CA GLY A 40 -0.14 -9.92 -12.43
C GLY A 40 -0.81 -11.19 -12.98
N ASN A 41 -1.00 -12.20 -12.14
CA ASN A 41 -1.68 -13.44 -12.53
C ASN A 41 -3.15 -13.21 -12.89
N ILE A 42 -3.87 -12.35 -12.17
CA ILE A 42 -5.26 -11.97 -12.48
C ILE A 42 -5.32 -11.23 -13.82
N TYR A 43 -4.37 -10.33 -14.06
CA TYR A 43 -4.27 -9.63 -15.32
C TYR A 43 -3.98 -10.60 -16.47
N ASP A 44 -3.03 -11.52 -16.30
CA ASP A 44 -2.69 -12.51 -17.33
C ASP A 44 -3.85 -13.48 -17.59
N SER A 45 -4.62 -13.86 -16.56
CA SER A 45 -5.80 -14.71 -16.73
C SER A 45 -6.96 -14.00 -17.42
N MET A 46 -7.14 -12.69 -17.19
CA MET A 46 -8.11 -11.85 -17.91
C MET A 46 -7.63 -11.44 -19.31
N LYS A 47 -6.31 -11.33 -19.52
CA LYS A 47 -5.74 -11.04 -20.83
C LYS A 47 -5.95 -12.20 -21.80
N SER A 48 -5.93 -13.45 -21.30
CA SER A 48 -6.30 -14.63 -22.09
C SER A 48 -7.76 -14.61 -22.58
N SER A 49 -8.63 -13.74 -22.05
CA SER A 49 -10.04 -13.60 -22.43
C SER A 49 -10.38 -12.28 -23.13
N LEU A 50 -9.40 -11.40 -23.36
CA LEU A 50 -9.57 -10.12 -24.05
C LEU A 50 -8.64 -10.05 -25.26
N ASP A 51 -9.23 -9.89 -26.45
CA ASP A 51 -8.52 -9.78 -27.73
C ASP A 51 -7.51 -8.61 -27.67
N ASP A 52 -6.26 -8.86 -28.10
CA ASP A 52 -5.03 -8.10 -27.81
C ASP A 52 -4.99 -6.66 -28.41
N GLY A 53 -6.12 -6.13 -28.88
CA GLY A 53 -6.22 -4.91 -29.70
C GLY A 53 -6.18 -3.57 -28.94
N GLU A 54 -6.48 -3.51 -27.64
CA GLU A 54 -6.73 -2.23 -26.95
C GLU A 54 -5.70 -1.80 -25.88
N LEU A 55 -4.69 -2.62 -25.58
CA LEU A 55 -3.75 -2.35 -24.49
C LEU A 55 -2.62 -1.37 -24.84
N GLY A 56 -2.56 -0.88 -26.08
CA GLY A 56 -1.50 0.01 -26.57
C GLY A 56 -1.50 1.43 -26.02
N SER A 57 -2.53 1.87 -25.28
CA SER A 57 -2.72 3.28 -24.90
C SER A 57 -2.42 3.62 -23.44
N ILE A 58 -2.16 2.63 -22.57
CA ILE A 58 -1.98 2.89 -21.13
C ILE A 58 -0.51 3.21 -20.83
N THR A 59 -0.10 4.45 -21.09
CA THR A 59 1.15 4.98 -20.54
C THR A 59 0.98 5.30 -19.07
N VAL A 60 1.53 4.43 -18.21
CA VAL A 60 1.63 4.68 -16.77
C VAL A 60 2.72 5.72 -16.51
N SER A 61 2.32 6.96 -16.20
CA SER A 61 3.21 7.99 -15.69
C SER A 61 3.85 7.52 -14.38
N GLY A 62 5.19 7.40 -14.37
CA GLY A 62 5.97 6.97 -13.22
C GLY A 62 5.90 8.00 -12.08
N PRO A 63 5.92 7.55 -10.80
CA PRO A 63 5.88 8.49 -9.68
C PRO A 63 7.19 9.26 -9.56
N ASP A 64 7.07 10.58 -9.39
CA ASP A 64 8.17 11.49 -9.05
C ASP A 64 8.94 10.99 -7.82
N LYS A 65 10.27 10.96 -7.94
CA LYS A 65 11.18 10.35 -6.98
C LYS A 65 11.51 11.23 -5.77
N ASP A 66 11.03 12.48 -5.71
CA ASP A 66 11.70 13.52 -4.92
C ASP A 66 11.01 14.02 -3.65
N GLN A 67 10.01 13.33 -3.11
CA GLN A 67 9.42 13.71 -1.80
C GLN A 67 9.17 12.50 -0.89
N ILE A 68 10.24 11.90 -0.39
CA ILE A 68 10.14 11.11 0.84
C ILE A 68 10.44 12.06 1.98
N SER A 69 9.40 12.49 2.70
CA SER A 69 9.54 13.26 3.93
C SER A 69 10.46 12.55 4.92
N LYS A 70 11.34 13.27 5.62
CA LYS A 70 12.12 12.72 6.74
C LYS A 70 11.27 12.50 8.01
N ASP A 71 10.03 12.99 8.04
CA ASP A 71 9.11 12.82 9.15
C ASP A 71 8.41 11.46 9.08
N GLN A 72 8.76 10.59 10.03
CA GLN A 72 8.21 9.24 10.16
C GLN A 72 6.69 9.23 10.27
N ARG A 73 6.08 10.22 10.92
CA ARG A 73 4.62 10.29 11.09
C ARG A 73 3.93 10.57 9.76
N MET A 74 4.51 11.44 8.92
CA MET A 74 4.02 11.69 7.56
C MET A 74 4.17 10.46 6.67
N ILE A 75 5.30 9.73 6.76
CA ILE A 75 5.48 8.47 6.00
C ILE A 75 4.40 7.46 6.36
N PHE A 76 4.17 7.22 7.65
CA PHE A 76 3.15 6.25 8.08
C PHE A 76 1.73 6.69 7.73
N SER A 77 1.44 7.99 7.79
CA SER A 77 0.17 8.55 7.34
C SER A 77 -0.04 8.34 5.83
N GLU A 78 1.00 8.57 5.00
CA GLU A 78 0.93 8.30 3.56
C GLU A 78 0.72 6.81 3.27
N ILE A 79 1.37 5.91 4.02
CA ILE A 79 1.14 4.46 3.89
C ILE A 79 -0.31 4.10 4.24
N ALA A 80 -0.89 4.67 5.30
CA ALA A 80 -2.28 4.43 5.69
C ALA A 80 -3.26 4.91 4.60
N MET A 81 -3.05 6.11 4.05
CA MET A 81 -3.85 6.64 2.93
C MET A 81 -3.76 5.74 1.69
N ARG A 82 -2.58 5.16 1.41
CA ARG A 82 -2.41 4.25 0.27
C ARG A 82 -3.11 2.92 0.48
N HIS A 83 -3.10 2.36 1.69
CA HIS A 83 -3.90 1.17 2.01
C HIS A 83 -5.39 1.44 1.82
N GLU A 84 -5.87 2.62 2.23
CA GLU A 84 -7.27 3.01 2.05
C GLU A 84 -7.64 3.16 0.57
N SER A 85 -6.76 3.74 -0.24
CA SER A 85 -6.93 3.78 -1.69
C SER A 85 -7.00 2.38 -2.30
N LEU A 86 -6.10 1.46 -1.91
CA LEU A 86 -6.14 0.08 -2.38
C LEU A 86 -7.43 -0.64 -1.98
N LEU A 87 -7.91 -0.43 -0.75
CA LEU A 87 -9.18 -1.00 -0.31
C LEU A 87 -10.34 -0.52 -1.18
N ARG A 88 -10.38 0.76 -1.56
CA ARG A 88 -11.40 1.28 -2.48
C ARG A 88 -11.33 0.61 -3.86
N GLU A 89 -10.14 0.46 -4.41
CA GLU A 89 -9.95 -0.23 -5.70
C GLU A 89 -10.40 -1.69 -5.64
N TYR A 90 -10.04 -2.42 -4.58
CA TYR A 90 -10.48 -3.82 -4.40
C TYR A 90 -12.01 -3.93 -4.22
N ASN A 91 -12.64 -3.01 -3.49
CA ASN A 91 -14.09 -2.99 -3.35
C ASN A 91 -14.78 -2.65 -4.68
N HIS A 92 -14.19 -1.77 -5.49
CA HIS A 92 -14.70 -1.50 -6.83
C HIS A 92 -14.57 -2.73 -7.74
N LEU A 93 -13.43 -3.42 -7.68
CA LEU A 93 -13.19 -4.66 -8.43
C LEU A 93 -14.17 -5.76 -8.00
N LEU A 94 -14.48 -5.90 -6.71
CA LEU A 94 -15.51 -6.83 -6.23
C LEU A 94 -16.91 -6.54 -6.79
N GLY A 95 -17.20 -5.28 -7.12
CA GLY A 95 -18.48 -4.91 -7.72
C GLY A 95 -18.64 -5.34 -9.19
N VAL A 96 -17.56 -5.76 -9.86
CA VAL A 96 -17.56 -6.11 -11.29
C VAL A 96 -17.11 -7.54 -11.58
N VAL A 97 -16.55 -8.25 -10.59
CA VAL A 97 -16.18 -9.67 -10.73
C VAL A 97 -17.30 -10.57 -10.21
N ASP A 98 -17.32 -11.82 -10.69
CA ASP A 98 -18.26 -12.82 -10.20
C ASP A 98 -18.07 -13.07 -8.70
N ASP A 99 -19.17 -13.06 -7.95
CA ASP A 99 -19.16 -12.98 -6.48
C ASP A 99 -18.59 -14.26 -5.83
N ASP A 100 -18.69 -15.40 -6.52
CA ASP A 100 -18.16 -16.71 -6.08
C ASP A 100 -16.91 -17.16 -6.85
N GLY A 101 -16.42 -16.34 -7.79
CA GLY A 101 -15.23 -16.64 -8.58
C GLY A 101 -13.94 -16.61 -7.76
N GLU A 102 -12.91 -17.34 -8.22
CA GLU A 102 -11.59 -17.35 -7.57
C GLU A 102 -10.99 -15.94 -7.40
N ILE A 103 -11.31 -15.04 -8.33
CA ILE A 103 -10.90 -13.63 -8.28
C ILE A 103 -11.57 -12.89 -7.13
N SER A 104 -12.85 -13.14 -6.86
CA SER A 104 -13.58 -12.59 -5.71
C SER A 104 -12.95 -13.07 -4.40
N VAL A 105 -12.70 -14.39 -4.28
CA VAL A 105 -12.09 -14.98 -3.09
C VAL A 105 -10.71 -14.39 -2.83
N SER A 106 -9.90 -14.23 -3.88
CA SER A 106 -8.58 -13.59 -3.81
C SER A 106 -8.69 -12.12 -3.37
N CYS A 107 -9.62 -11.35 -3.97
CA CYS A 107 -9.85 -9.94 -3.62
C CYS A 107 -10.30 -9.77 -2.17
N ARG A 108 -11.23 -10.59 -1.68
CA ARG A 108 -11.66 -10.58 -0.27
C ARG A 108 -10.49 -10.89 0.67
N GLY A 109 -9.68 -11.90 0.35
CA GLY A 109 -8.47 -12.22 1.10
C GLY A 109 -7.44 -11.09 1.13
N HIS A 110 -7.35 -10.30 0.05
CA HIS A 110 -6.49 -9.13 -0.01
C HIS A 110 -7.05 -7.96 0.82
N ILE A 111 -8.37 -7.75 0.77
CA ILE A 111 -9.08 -6.75 1.60
C ILE A 111 -8.88 -7.03 3.08
N ASP A 112 -9.03 -8.28 3.52
CA ASP A 112 -8.86 -8.65 4.94
C ASP A 112 -7.44 -8.35 5.42
N LYS A 113 -6.43 -8.77 4.65
CA LYS A 113 -5.02 -8.52 4.97
C LYS A 113 -4.67 -7.03 4.97
N LEU A 114 -5.18 -6.27 3.99
CA LEU A 114 -4.99 -4.82 3.92
C LEU A 114 -5.66 -4.10 5.10
N THR A 115 -6.85 -4.54 5.48
CA THR A 115 -7.61 -4.01 6.61
C THR A 115 -6.83 -4.22 7.91
N ILE A 116 -6.34 -5.44 8.18
CA ILE A 116 -5.54 -5.76 9.36
C ILE A 116 -4.25 -4.91 9.40
N LEU A 117 -3.56 -4.76 8.27
CA LEU A 117 -2.34 -3.95 8.17
C LEU A 117 -2.62 -2.47 8.41
N ARG A 118 -3.70 -1.93 7.84
CA ARG A 118 -4.13 -0.54 8.02
C ARG A 118 -4.52 -0.26 9.46
N ASP A 119 -5.34 -1.12 10.07
CA ASP A 119 -5.78 -0.96 11.47
C ASP A 119 -4.59 -1.04 12.43
N SER A 120 -3.65 -1.97 12.18
CA SER A 120 -2.42 -2.09 12.96
C SER A 120 -1.54 -0.85 12.83
N LEU A 121 -1.45 -0.27 11.62
CA LEU A 121 -0.66 0.93 11.37
C LEU A 121 -1.27 2.17 12.02
N VAL A 122 -2.59 2.34 11.92
CA VAL A 122 -3.33 3.46 12.55
C VAL A 122 -3.16 3.39 14.07
N LYS A 123 -3.30 2.20 14.67
CA LYS A 123 -3.15 2.00 16.11
C LYS A 123 -1.73 2.33 16.62
N GLU A 124 -0.70 2.11 15.81
CA GLU A 124 0.67 2.51 16.17
C GLU A 124 0.93 4.01 15.93
N LEU A 125 0.31 4.61 14.90
CA LEU A 125 0.33 6.06 14.66
C LEU A 125 -0.32 6.87 15.81
N GLU A 126 -1.37 6.34 16.42
CA GLU A 126 -2.04 6.95 17.57
C GLU A 126 -1.18 6.96 18.84
N LYS A 127 -0.24 6.00 18.95
CA LYS A 127 0.71 5.90 20.07
C LYS A 127 1.95 6.75 19.89
N MET A 128 2.20 7.24 18.67
CA MET A 128 3.32 8.13 18.43
C MET A 128 3.04 9.49 19.07
N PRO A 129 4.02 10.10 19.76
CA PRO A 129 3.89 11.46 20.25
C PRO A 129 3.51 12.36 19.08
N LYS A 130 2.42 13.12 19.25
CA LYS A 130 2.09 14.20 18.30
C LYS A 130 3.28 15.16 18.32
N LEU A 131 3.73 15.60 17.15
CA LEU A 131 4.69 16.71 17.09
C LEU A 131 4.05 17.87 17.84
N ASP A 132 4.58 18.19 19.02
CA ASP A 132 4.23 19.39 19.73
C ASP A 132 4.71 20.56 18.85
N GLU A 133 3.78 21.41 18.43
CA GLU A 133 4.05 22.68 17.72
C GLU A 133 4.86 23.69 18.55
N LYS A 134 5.46 23.27 19.67
CA LYS A 134 6.12 24.16 20.64
C LYS A 134 7.62 24.43 20.39
N GLU A 135 8.27 23.78 19.42
CA GLU A 135 9.69 24.07 19.11
C GLU A 135 9.92 25.01 17.91
N LEU A 136 8.91 25.75 17.45
CA LEU A 136 9.08 26.77 16.40
C LEU A 136 9.09 28.23 16.90
N VAL A 137 9.00 28.49 18.21
CA VAL A 137 8.93 29.88 18.75
C VAL A 137 10.07 30.24 19.72
N SER A 138 11.12 29.43 19.86
CA SER A 138 12.26 29.77 20.75
C SER A 138 13.53 30.25 20.03
N VAL A 139 13.50 30.46 18.71
CA VAL A 139 14.64 31.06 17.99
C VAL A 139 14.12 32.11 17.00
N ALA A 140 13.64 33.23 17.53
CA ALA A 140 13.47 34.48 16.81
C ALA A 140 13.78 35.64 17.76
#